data_AF-A0A444IYU6-F1
#
_entry.id   AF-A0A444IYU6-F1
#
_cell.length_a   1.000
_cell.length_b   1.000
_cell.length_c   1.000
_cell.angle_alpha   90.00
_cell.angle_beta   90.00
_cell.angle_gamma   90.00
#
_symmetry.space_group_name_H-M   'P 1'
#
loop_
_entity.id
_entity.type
_entity.pdbx_description
1 polymer ?
#
loop_
_entity_poly.entity_id
_entity_poly.type
_entity_poly.pdbx_seq_one_letter_code
_entity_poly.pdbx_strand_id
1 'polypeptide(L)'
;MNDIQNSPPPYLDFFPDALQDDHQQVYTEKQAWVNQPKKGFLRYREPVEELTHIQASSLDLTGDTVRIGKREDLNDKEHEQVLQLLKGFMPWRKGPFSIFD
;
A
#
# COMPACT_ATOMS: atom_id res chain seq x y z
N MET A 1 -14.83 -10.10 16.22
CA MET A 1 -13.76 -9.32 15.55
C MET A 1 -12.60 -10.25 15.18
N ASN A 2 -12.86 -11.40 14.54
CA ASN A 2 -11.86 -12.46 14.30
C ASN A 2 -12.10 -13.27 12.99
N ASP A 3 -12.74 -12.69 11.98
CA ASP A 3 -13.08 -13.44 10.74
C ASP A 3 -12.18 -13.13 9.52
N ILE A 4 -11.27 -12.16 9.62
CA ILE A 4 -10.42 -11.76 8.48
C ILE A 4 -9.26 -12.76 8.25
N GLN A 5 -8.89 -13.57 9.25
CA GLN A 5 -7.69 -14.43 9.15
C GLN A 5 -7.82 -15.62 8.19
N ASN A 6 -9.03 -15.96 7.71
CA ASN A 6 -9.25 -17.08 6.80
C ASN A 6 -9.91 -16.67 5.47
N SER A 7 -10.04 -15.38 5.19
CA SER A 7 -10.59 -14.93 3.90
C SER A 7 -9.52 -15.04 2.80
N PRO A 8 -9.90 -15.47 1.59
CA PRO A 8 -8.95 -15.51 0.50
C PRO A 8 -8.43 -14.13 0.11
N PRO A 9 -7.17 -14.04 -0.35
CA PRO A 9 -6.63 -12.78 -0.84
C PRO A 9 -7.59 -12.20 -1.88
N PRO A 10 -7.97 -10.91 -1.78
CA PRO A 10 -9.00 -10.31 -2.61
C PRO A 10 -8.64 -10.26 -4.10
N TYR A 11 -7.38 -10.53 -4.43
CA TYR A 11 -6.90 -10.57 -5.80
C TYR A 11 -7.00 -11.96 -6.45
N LEU A 12 -7.31 -13.03 -5.69
CA LEU A 12 -7.40 -14.38 -6.26
C LEU A 12 -8.52 -14.53 -7.28
N ASP A 13 -9.59 -13.73 -7.13
CA ASP A 13 -10.70 -13.67 -8.09
C ASP A 13 -10.24 -13.26 -9.49
N PHE A 14 -9.09 -12.57 -9.62
CA PHE A 14 -8.50 -12.18 -10.90
C PHE A 14 -7.61 -13.27 -11.53
N PHE A 15 -7.29 -14.34 -10.80
CA PHE A 15 -6.37 -15.40 -11.23
C PHE A 15 -7.00 -16.79 -11.04
N PRO A 16 -8.09 -17.11 -11.77
CA PRO A 16 -8.82 -18.36 -11.56
C PRO A 16 -7.97 -19.61 -11.75
N ASP A 17 -6.99 -19.56 -12.67
CA ASP A 17 -6.11 -20.68 -13.01
C ASP A 17 -4.85 -20.79 -12.11
N ALA A 18 -4.73 -19.93 -11.09
CA ALA A 18 -3.59 -19.99 -10.15
C ALA A 18 -3.72 -21.17 -9.17
N LEU A 19 -2.60 -21.51 -8.50
CA LEU A 19 -2.56 -22.52 -7.43
C LEU A 19 -3.23 -21.96 -6.15
N GLN A 20 -4.56 -21.91 -6.16
CA GLN A 20 -5.38 -21.21 -5.14
C GLN A 20 -4.98 -21.57 -3.70
N ASP A 21 -4.82 -22.86 -3.41
CA ASP A 21 -4.49 -23.35 -2.06
C ASP A 21 -3.08 -22.90 -1.61
N ASP A 22 -2.09 -22.99 -2.51
CA ASP A 22 -0.72 -22.55 -2.22
C ASP A 22 -0.67 -21.04 -2.00
N HIS A 23 -1.39 -20.27 -2.81
CA HIS A 23 -1.51 -18.83 -2.64
C HIS A 23 -2.18 -18.45 -1.31
N GLN A 24 -3.24 -19.18 -0.94
CA GLN A 24 -3.92 -18.98 0.34
C GLN A 24 -2.97 -19.22 1.51
N GLN A 25 -2.22 -20.33 1.48
CA GLN A 25 -1.28 -20.67 2.53
C GLN A 25 -0.21 -19.60 2.68
N VAL A 26 0.44 -19.22 1.58
CA VAL A 26 1.48 -18.19 1.60
C VAL A 26 0.91 -16.85 2.07
N TYR A 27 -0.31 -16.50 1.65
CA TYR A 27 -0.96 -15.27 2.10
C TYR A 27 -1.21 -15.27 3.60
N THR A 28 -1.79 -16.33 4.17
CA THR A 28 -2.05 -16.44 5.60
C THR A 28 -0.74 -16.36 6.41
N GLU A 29 0.30 -17.07 5.97
CA GLU A 29 1.63 -17.01 6.61
C GLU A 29 2.22 -15.59 6.57
N LYS A 30 2.14 -14.89 5.43
CA LYS A 30 2.65 -13.53 5.27
C LYS A 30 1.84 -12.51 6.07
N GLN A 31 0.52 -12.64 6.12
CA GLN A 31 -0.35 -11.80 6.95
C GLN A 31 0.01 -11.94 8.43
N ALA A 32 0.20 -13.17 8.92
CA ALA A 32 0.64 -13.40 10.29
C ALA A 32 2.03 -12.80 10.58
N TRP A 33 2.94 -12.85 9.60
CA TRP A 33 4.30 -12.31 9.74
C TRP A 33 4.34 -10.77 9.74
N VAL A 34 3.69 -10.11 8.77
CA VAL A 34 3.73 -8.65 8.62
C VAL A 34 2.92 -7.93 9.69
N ASN A 35 1.83 -8.55 10.19
CA ASN A 35 0.94 -7.90 11.15
C ASN A 35 1.43 -7.94 12.60
N GLN A 36 2.63 -8.46 12.85
CA GLN A 36 3.22 -8.51 14.18
C GLN A 36 3.41 -7.08 14.72
N PRO A 37 3.11 -6.83 16.01
CA PRO A 37 3.26 -5.50 16.63
C PRO A 37 4.73 -5.20 16.98
N LYS A 38 5.66 -5.44 16.05
CA LYS A 38 7.08 -5.12 16.23
C LYS A 38 7.33 -3.68 15.79
N LYS A 39 8.16 -2.95 16.55
CA LYS A 39 8.54 -1.55 16.26
C LYS A 39 8.93 -1.32 14.79
N GLY A 40 9.65 -2.27 14.18
CA GLY A 40 10.05 -2.20 12.78
C GLY A 40 8.88 -2.21 11.79
N PHE A 41 7.81 -2.97 12.06
CA PHE A 41 6.60 -2.98 11.23
C PHE A 41 5.70 -1.78 11.53
N LEU A 42 5.47 -1.49 12.81
CA LEU A 42 4.61 -0.38 13.24
C LEU A 42 5.08 0.98 12.69
N ARG A 43 6.40 1.19 12.64
CA ARG A 43 7.01 2.40 12.07
C ARG A 43 6.53 2.72 10.64
N TYR A 44 6.18 1.72 9.84
CA TYR A 44 5.70 1.92 8.48
C TYR A 44 4.19 1.74 8.36
N ARG A 45 3.61 0.81 9.10
CA ARG A 45 2.19 0.49 9.02
C ARG A 45 1.31 1.62 9.54
N GLU A 46 1.57 2.15 10.75
CA GLU A 46 0.71 3.17 11.36
C GLU A 46 0.64 4.45 10.49
N PRO A 47 1.78 5.00 9.98
CA PRO A 47 1.73 6.10 9.03
C PRO A 47 0.93 5.83 7.74
N VAL A 48 1.02 4.63 7.18
CA VAL A 48 0.28 4.29 5.94
C VAL A 48 -1.20 4.12 6.23
N GLU A 49 -1.58 3.58 7.39
CA GLU A 49 -2.97 3.47 7.84
C GLU A 49 -3.66 4.84 7.93
N GLU A 50 -2.94 5.90 8.31
CA GLU A 50 -3.47 7.26 8.30
C GLU A 50 -3.87 7.74 6.90
N LEU A 51 -3.31 7.16 5.85
CA LEU A 51 -3.53 7.56 4.46
C LEU A 51 -4.52 6.66 3.69
N THR A 52 -5.08 5.61 4.29
CA THR A 52 -5.92 4.64 3.56
C THR A 52 -7.21 5.22 2.99
N HIS A 53 -7.64 6.38 3.49
CA HIS A 53 -8.82 7.10 2.99
C HIS A 53 -8.55 7.88 1.70
N ILE A 54 -7.28 8.13 1.36
CA ILE A 54 -6.89 8.83 0.14
C ILE A 54 -7.02 7.90 -1.05
N GLN A 55 -7.61 8.40 -2.14
CA GLN A 55 -7.79 7.66 -3.39
C GLN A 55 -7.21 8.47 -4.55
N ALA A 56 -6.33 7.84 -5.33
CA ALA A 56 -5.77 8.45 -6.52
C ALA A 56 -6.78 8.37 -7.68
N SER A 57 -6.98 9.49 -8.39
CA SER A 57 -7.85 9.51 -9.57
C SER A 57 -7.18 8.93 -10.82
N SER A 58 -5.86 8.73 -10.79
CA SER A 58 -5.09 8.26 -11.94
C SER A 58 -3.85 7.47 -11.54
N LEU A 59 -3.39 6.61 -12.45
CA LEU A 59 -2.18 5.82 -12.33
C LEU A 59 -1.53 5.73 -13.72
N ASP A 60 -0.33 6.27 -13.86
CA ASP A 60 0.45 6.19 -15.10
C ASP A 60 1.78 5.47 -14.85
N LEU A 61 1.93 4.35 -15.56
CA LEU A 61 3.07 3.43 -15.51
C LEU A 61 3.82 3.35 -16.85
N THR A 62 3.51 4.24 -17.79
CA THR A 62 4.00 4.13 -19.18
C THR A 62 5.38 4.75 -19.40
N GLY A 63 5.83 5.61 -18.49
CA GLY A 63 7.12 6.31 -18.59
C GLY A 63 8.15 5.88 -17.54
N ASP A 64 9.27 6.59 -17.50
CA ASP A 64 10.37 6.36 -16.55
C ASP A 64 10.00 6.73 -15.10
N THR A 65 8.98 7.57 -14.92
CA THR A 65 8.44 7.98 -13.61
C THR A 65 7.10 7.29 -13.39
N VAL A 66 6.97 6.58 -12.28
CA VAL A 66 5.68 6.09 -11.81
C VAL A 66 4.89 7.27 -11.25
N ARG A 67 3.74 7.58 -11.86
CA ARG A 67 2.88 8.70 -11.45
C ARG A 67 1.59 8.18 -10.83
N ILE A 68 1.29 8.62 -9.61
CA ILE A 68 0.13 8.18 -8.83
C ILE A 68 -0.65 9.41 -8.41
N GLY A 69 -1.90 9.50 -8.86
CA GLY A 69 -2.79 10.61 -8.57
C GLY A 69 -2.35 11.94 -9.19
N LYS A 70 -3.06 12.99 -8.83
CA LYS A 70 -2.77 14.37 -9.23
C LYS A 70 -2.89 15.29 -8.02
N ARG A 71 -2.29 16.48 -8.09
CA ARG A 71 -2.42 17.47 -7.01
C ARG A 71 -3.87 17.79 -6.65
N GLU A 72 -4.78 17.78 -7.61
CA GLU A 72 -6.20 18.09 -7.40
C GLU A 72 -6.97 17.00 -6.65
N ASP A 73 -6.39 15.80 -6.48
CA ASP A 73 -7.01 14.72 -5.71
C ASP A 73 -7.03 15.03 -4.20
N LEU A 74 -6.18 15.96 -3.75
CA LEU A 74 -5.95 16.27 -2.34
C LEU A 74 -6.21 17.75 -2.04
N ASN A 75 -6.74 18.03 -0.85
CA ASN A 75 -6.64 19.39 -0.30
C ASN A 75 -5.21 19.67 0.21
N ASP A 76 -4.91 20.94 0.52
CA ASP A 76 -3.57 21.37 0.93
C ASP A 76 -3.05 20.65 2.19
N LYS A 77 -3.94 20.33 3.12
CA LYS A 77 -3.59 19.65 4.36
C LYS A 77 -3.26 18.17 4.10
N GLU A 78 -4.07 17.49 3.30
CA GLU A 78 -3.83 16.10 2.90
C GLU A 78 -2.53 15.97 2.09
N HIS A 79 -2.29 16.90 1.16
CA HIS A 79 -1.07 16.93 0.38
C HIS A 79 0.17 17.09 1.28
N GLU A 80 0.15 18.04 2.23
CA GLU A 80 1.25 18.21 3.18
C GLU A 80 1.44 16.96 4.05
N GLN A 81 0.35 16.34 4.52
CA GLN A 81 0.41 15.11 5.32
C GLN A 81 1.07 13.97 4.52
N VAL A 82 0.65 13.76 3.28
CA VAL A 82 1.26 12.74 2.40
C VAL A 82 2.75 13.03 2.20
N LEU A 83 3.12 14.27 1.88
CA LEU A 83 4.51 14.65 1.66
C LEU A 83 5.38 14.41 2.90
N GLN A 84 4.90 14.75 4.09
CA GLN A 84 5.64 14.53 5.34
C GLN A 84 5.81 13.03 5.65
N LEU A 85 4.78 12.22 5.43
CA LEU A 85 4.87 10.77 5.64
C LEU A 85 5.83 10.10 4.66
N LEU A 86 5.79 10.47 3.37
CA LEU A 86 6.72 9.97 2.36
C LEU A 86 8.18 10.33 2.71
N LYS A 87 8.43 11.54 3.21
CA LYS A 87 9.76 11.93 3.73
C LYS A 87 10.17 11.06 4.92
N GLY A 88 9.23 10.68 5.79
CA GLY A 88 9.45 9.77 6.92
C GLY A 88 9.93 8.36 6.53
N PHE A 89 9.69 7.95 5.28
CA PHE A 89 10.12 6.65 4.72
C PHE A 89 11.49 6.67 4.04
N MET A 90 12.20 7.80 4.06
CA MET A 90 13.57 7.85 3.57
C MET A 90 14.50 6.85 4.30
N PRO A 91 15.49 6.27 3.60
CA PRO A 91 15.88 6.59 2.23
C PRO A 91 15.11 5.81 1.15
N TRP A 92 14.60 6.52 0.15
CA TRP A 92 14.02 5.92 -1.07
C TRP A 92 15.16 5.55 -2.03
N ARG A 93 15.36 4.25 -2.27
CA ARG A 93 16.46 3.74 -3.11
C ARG A 93 16.04 3.38 -4.53
N LYS A 94 14.76 3.50 -4.85
CA LYS A 94 14.15 3.25 -6.16
C LYS A 94 13.24 4.43 -6.49
N GLY A 95 13.07 4.70 -7.78
CA GLY A 95 12.34 5.84 -8.31
C GLY A 95 12.79 6.17 -9.74
N PRO A 96 12.33 7.30 -10.30
CA PRO A 96 11.52 8.33 -9.64
C PRO A 96 10.04 7.96 -9.47
N PHE A 97 9.41 8.50 -8.42
CA PHE A 97 7.97 8.49 -8.19
C PHE A 97 7.46 9.92 -8.16
N SER A 98 6.26 10.15 -8.71
CA SER A 98 5.51 11.39 -8.57
C SER A 98 4.16 11.04 -7.95
N ILE A 99 3.90 11.54 -6.75
CA ILE A 99 2.79 11.09 -5.89
C ILE A 99 1.99 12.33 -5.50
N PHE A 100 0.84 12.52 -6.16
CA PHE A 100 -0.02 13.70 -6.02
C PHE A 100 0.67 15.06 -6.31
N ASP A 101 1.67 15.06 -7.19
CA ASP A 101 2.31 16.30 -7.70
C ASP A 101 1.53 16.94 -8.87
#